data_AF-A0AAV8WLR5-F1
#
_entry.id   AF-A0AAV8WLR5-F1
#
_cell.length_a   1.000
_cell.length_b   1.000
_cell.length_c   1.000
_cell.angle_alpha   90.00
_cell.angle_beta   90.00
_cell.angle_gamma   90.00
#
_symmetry.space_group_name_H-M   'P 1'
#
loop_
_entity.id
_entity.type
_entity.pdbx_description
1 polymer ?
#
loop_
_entity_poly.entity_id
_entity_poly.type
_entity_poly.pdbx_seq_one_letter_code
_entity_poly.pdbx_strand_id
1 'polypeptide(L)' 'MAQSAPQGQPQQMGPVRERHTIWQGLLEWIEKPKNATDQQKITKHVPCQVSANSKDGEPEL' A
#
# COMPACT_ATOMS: atom_id res chain seq x y z
N MET A 1 -5.70 -33.43 -3.50
CA MET A 1 -4.52 -32.61 -3.84
C MET A 1 -5.02 -31.19 -4.11
N ALA A 2 -4.65 -30.24 -3.26
CA ALA A 2 -5.17 -28.87 -3.28
C ALA A 2 -4.46 -28.03 -4.36
N GLN A 3 -5.24 -27.31 -5.16
CA GLN A 3 -4.76 -26.43 -6.22
C GLN A 3 -4.39 -25.07 -5.60
N SER A 4 -3.14 -24.66 -5.79
CA SER A 4 -2.65 -23.32 -5.42
C SER A 4 -2.92 -22.36 -6.59
N ALA A 5 -3.82 -21.41 -6.40
CA ALA A 5 -4.04 -20.32 -7.36
C ALA A 5 -3.06 -19.17 -7.06
N PRO A 6 -2.32 -18.64 -8.05
CA PRO A 6 -1.62 -17.38 -7.89
C PRO A 6 -2.65 -16.23 -7.88
N GLN A 7 -2.72 -15.50 -6.77
CA GLN A 7 -3.52 -14.28 -6.64
C GLN A 7 -3.01 -13.24 -7.65
N GLY A 8 -3.82 -12.96 -8.66
CA GLY A 8 -3.61 -11.87 -9.60
C GLY A 8 -3.69 -10.52 -8.88
N GLN A 9 -2.64 -9.72 -9.01
CA GLN A 9 -2.68 -8.31 -8.62
C GLN A 9 -3.54 -7.53 -9.63
N PRO A 10 -4.44 -6.65 -9.18
CA PRO A 10 -5.26 -5.85 -10.08
C PRO A 10 -4.39 -4.79 -10.78
N GLN A 11 -4.12 -5.01 -12.07
CA GLN A 11 -3.59 -4.01 -12.97
C GLN A 11 -4.66 -2.94 -13.20
N GLN A 12 -4.58 -1.82 -12.47
CA GLN A 12 -5.42 -0.65 -12.71
C GLN A 12 -5.07 -0.02 -14.06
N MET A 13 -5.93 -0.23 -15.05
CA MET A 13 -6.04 0.58 -16.27
C MET A 13 -6.61 1.96 -15.90
N GLY A 14 -5.72 2.94 -15.70
CA GLY A 14 -6.03 4.37 -15.65
C GLY A 14 -5.18 5.13 -16.67
N PRO A 15 -5.57 6.35 -17.07
CA PRO A 15 -4.86 7.12 -18.10
C PRO A 15 -3.37 7.28 -17.74
N VAL A 16 -2.52 6.91 -18.69
CA VAL A 16 -1.05 6.83 -18.59
C VAL A 16 -0.46 8.23 -18.41
N ARG A 17 -0.49 8.75 -17.19
CA ARG A 17 0.66 9.52 -16.69
C ARG A 17 1.66 8.49 -16.23
N GLU A 18 2.87 8.50 -16.78
CA GLU A 18 3.97 7.60 -16.39
C GLU A 18 4.26 7.81 -14.90
N ARG A 19 3.57 7.04 -14.06
CA ARG A 19 3.74 7.03 -12.62
C ARG A 19 4.74 5.94 -12.29
N HIS A 20 5.92 6.34 -11.83
CA HIS A 20 6.92 5.38 -11.37
C HIS A 20 6.63 4.99 -9.92
N THR A 21 6.74 3.69 -9.66
CA THR A 21 6.68 3.19 -8.28
C THR A 21 7.99 3.49 -7.60
N ILE A 22 7.92 4.30 -6.54
CA ILE A 22 9.10 4.75 -5.80
C ILE A 22 9.30 3.96 -4.51
N TRP A 23 8.26 3.27 -4.04
CA TRP A 23 8.32 2.44 -2.84
C TRP A 23 7.19 1.41 -2.80
N GLN A 24 7.50 0.23 -2.27
CA GLN A 24 6.53 -0.81 -1.96
C GLN A 24 6.90 -1.43 -0.61
N GLY A 25 5.91 -1.60 0.26
CA GLY A 25 6.15 -2.19 1.56
C GLY A 25 4.89 -2.40 2.38
N LEU A 26 5.10 -2.63 3.68
CA LEU A 26 4.03 -2.81 4.66
C LEU A 26 3.94 -1.56 5.52
N LEU A 27 2.80 -0.87 5.50
CA LEU A 27 2.51 0.22 6.43
C LEU A 27 2.02 -0.37 7.75
N GLU A 28 2.74 -0.09 8.84
CA GLU A 28 2.35 -0.45 10.20
C GLU A 28 1.90 0.80 10.97
N TRP A 29 0.75 0.73 11.64
CA TRP A 29 0.33 1.76 12.58
C TRP A 29 -0.38 1.18 13.79
N ILE A 30 -0.41 1.95 14.88
CA ILE A 30 -1.11 1.60 16.11
C ILE A 30 -2.32 2.51 16.27
N GLU A 31 -3.51 1.92 16.28
CA GLU A 31 -4.74 2.65 16.55
C GLU A 31 -4.84 2.94 18.06
N LYS A 32 -5.16 4.19 18.39
CA LYS A 32 -5.47 4.55 19.78
C LYS A 32 -6.89 4.07 20.11
N PRO A 33 -7.09 3.39 21.26
CA PRO A 33 -8.40 2.92 21.66
C PRO A 33 -9.35 4.10 21.89
N LYS A 34 -10.60 3.96 21.43
CA LYS A 34 -11.63 5.00 21.54
C LYS A 34 -12.08 5.25 22.98
N ASN A 35 -12.00 4.22 23.83
CA ASN A 35 -12.35 4.28 25.23
C ASN A 35 -11.10 4.12 26.08
N ALA A 36 -10.87 5.04 27.02
CA ALA A 36 -9.69 5.04 27.90
C ALA A 36 -9.58 3.78 28.79
N THR A 37 -10.66 3.03 28.96
CA THR A 37 -10.71 1.77 29.70
C THR A 37 -10.10 0.60 28.93
N ASP A 38 -10.06 0.67 27.61
CA ASP A 38 -9.46 -0.36 26.77
C ASP A 38 -7.99 0.03 26.54
N GLN A 39 -7.07 -0.55 27.31
CA GLN A 39 -5.64 -0.21 27.22
C GLN A 39 -4.91 -0.93 26.07
N GLN A 40 -5.60 -1.72 25.25
CA GLN A 40 -4.95 -2.49 24.20
C GLN A 40 -4.67 -1.62 22.97
N LYS A 41 -3.38 -1.47 22.67
CA LYS A 41 -2.89 -0.90 21.41
C LYS A 41 -3.20 -1.89 20.29
N ILE A 42 -4.00 -1.47 19.30
CA ILE A 42 -4.32 -2.31 18.14
C ILE A 42 -3.32 -2.00 17.03
N THR A 43 -2.41 -2.93 16.74
CA THR A 43 -1.50 -2.81 15.59
C THR A 43 -2.20 -3.25 14.31
N LYS A 44 -2.07 -2.45 13.25
CA LYS A 44 -2.59 -2.71 11.92
C LYS A 44 -1.44 -2.75 10.91
N HIS A 45 -1.61 -3.59 9.89
CA HIS A 45 -0.67 -3.73 8.79
C HIS A 45 -1.41 -3.66 7.46
N VAL A 46 -0.89 -2.89 6.50
CA VAL A 46 -1.43 -2.86 5.13
C VAL A 46 -0.29 -2.89 4.10
N PRO A 47 -0.30 -3.83 3.15
CA PRO A 47 0.59 -3.75 1.99
C PRO A 47 0.21 -2.54 1.15
N CYS A 48 1.15 -1.67 0.85
CA CYS A 48 0.91 -0.51 0.02
C CYS A 48 2.08 -0.19 -0.92
N GLN A 49 1.73 0.56 -1.96
CA GLN A 49 2.62 0.98 -3.03
C GLN A 49 2.50 2.48 -3.19
N VAL A 50 3.65 3.16 -3.22
CA VAL A 50 3.72 4.61 -3.42
C VAL A 50 4.27 4.85 -4.82
N SER A 51 3.58 5.70 -5.57
CA SER A 51 4.00 6.12 -6.91
C SER A 51 4.09 7.63 -6.98
N ALA A 52 5.10 8.11 -7.71
CA ALA A 52 5.29 9.52 -8.02
C ALA A 52 4.89 9.79 -9.47
N ASN A 53 4.49 11.02 -9.74
CA ASN A 53 4.40 11.50 -11.11
C ASN A 53 5.81 11.70 -11.66
N SER A 54 6.00 11.39 -12.94
CA SER A 54 7.28 11.61 -13.61
C SER A 54 7.12 12.71 -14.64
N LYS A 55 8.10 13.62 -14.69
CA LYS A 55 8.20 14.63 -15.72
C LYS A 55 9.56 14.47 -16.40
N ASP A 56 9.56 14.33 -17.72
CA ASP A 56 10.77 14.10 -18.53
C ASP A 56 11.55 12.80 -18.14
N GLY A 57 10.86 11.82 -17.55
CA GLY A 57 11.44 10.53 -17.13
C GLY A 57 11.95 10.50 -15.68
N GLU A 58 12.12 11.65 -15.04
CA GLU A 58 12.55 11.73 -13.63
C GLU A 58 11.32 11.77 -12.70
N PRO A 59 11.28 10.97 -11.62
CA PRO A 59 10.22 11.04 -10.62
C PRO A 59 10.30 12.38 -9.85
N GLU A 60 9.18 13.11 -9.79
CA GLU A 60 9.07 14.30 -8.93
C GLU A 60 8.92 13.82 -7.47
N LEU A 61 10.00 13.88 -6.68
CA LEU A 61 10.01 13.52 -5.25
C LEU A 61 10.38 14.70 -4.35
#